data_AF-A0A352A7G4-F1
#
_entry.id   AF-A0A352A7G4-F1
#
_cell.length_a   1.000
_cell.length_b   1.000
_cell.length_c   1.000
_cell.angle_alpha   90.00
_cell.angle_beta   90.00
_cell.angle_gamma   90.00
#
_symmetry.space_group_name_H-M   'P 1'
#
loop_
_entity.id
_entity.type
_entity.pdbx_description
1 polymer ?
#
loop_
_entity_poly.entity_id
_entity_poly.type
_entity_poly.pdbx_seq_one_letter_code
_entity_poly.pdbx_strand_id
1 'polypeptide(L)'
;MSINFNKFVPRPGLVNKQGQLPDPYELVCIEVPKIFDQCLIKRCLVYAPGPDTITTDRELRSDPLISPRSYIRSRDFNITLNSIEKYPLRSNPNYKKLVLHYTISFYADYIDYNGVNRSEFYEINRTDTIYKFYCPDSIAQISAYGANSSAQDLDASIVKLEMVAEALDGELNQVDDECYLDITLGYFLIVKCELHVQLLVPAYGYCPVPEEFCCQEEEPEESPCVRFWNAPTPQ
;
A
#
# COMPACT_ATOMS: atom_id res chain seq x y z
N MET A 1 24.75 7.13 33.75
CA MET A 1 23.27 7.07 33.87
C MET A 1 22.76 6.05 32.88
N SER A 2 21.98 5.07 33.34
CA SER A 2 21.31 4.09 32.48
C SER A 2 20.38 4.79 31.47
N ILE A 3 20.47 4.41 30.21
CA ILE A 3 19.58 4.89 29.15
C ILE A 3 18.18 4.38 29.47
N ASN A 4 17.26 5.31 29.70
CA ASN A 4 15.85 5.02 29.87
C ASN A 4 15.28 4.72 28.48
N PHE A 5 14.64 3.57 28.27
CA PHE A 5 14.02 3.22 26.99
C PHE A 5 12.89 4.20 26.60
N ASN A 6 12.33 4.95 27.56
CA ASN A 6 11.45 6.10 27.31
C ASN A 6 12.20 7.36 26.82
N LYS A 7 13.53 7.31 26.71
CA LYS A 7 14.42 8.41 26.30
C LYS A 7 15.25 8.06 25.05
N PHE A 8 15.05 6.89 24.45
CA PHE A 8 15.75 6.49 23.23
C PHE A 8 14.91 6.87 22.01
N VAL A 9 15.46 7.71 21.13
CA VAL A 9 14.84 8.06 19.84
C VAL A 9 15.91 7.94 18.75
N PRO A 10 15.67 7.16 17.68
CA PRO A 10 16.67 6.85 16.67
C PRO A 10 16.99 8.08 15.80
N ARG A 11 18.24 8.19 15.32
CA ARG A 11 18.65 9.15 14.27
C ARG A 11 19.72 8.55 13.34
N PRO A 12 19.65 8.80 12.01
CA PRO A 12 20.77 8.57 11.10
C PRO A 12 21.74 9.77 11.15
N GLY A 13 23.02 9.52 11.47
CA GLY A 13 24.09 10.53 11.56
C GLY A 13 25.18 10.14 12.57
N LEU A 14 26.40 10.70 12.44
CA LEU A 14 27.51 10.42 13.36
C LEU A 14 27.20 10.96 14.76
N VAL A 15 26.89 10.04 15.67
CA VAL A 15 26.50 10.30 17.07
C VAL A 15 27.69 10.83 17.86
N ASN A 16 27.84 12.15 17.94
CA ASN A 16 28.62 12.78 18.98
C ASN A 16 27.88 12.63 20.32
N LYS A 17 28.65 12.18 21.33
CA LYS A 17 28.30 11.92 22.73
C LYS A 17 26.80 12.01 23.09
N GLN A 18 26.12 10.87 23.01
CA GLN A 18 24.99 10.48 23.87
C GLN A 18 23.91 11.55 24.12
N GLY A 19 22.98 11.69 23.17
CA GLY A 19 21.62 12.17 23.47
C GLY A 19 21.44 13.68 23.62
N GLN A 20 22.47 14.48 23.35
CA GLN A 20 22.34 15.93 23.19
C GLN A 20 22.55 16.27 21.74
N LEU A 21 21.46 16.56 21.05
CA LEU A 21 21.52 17.10 19.70
C LEU A 21 21.59 18.61 19.84
N PRO A 22 22.40 19.32 19.02
CA PRO A 22 22.38 20.77 19.02
C PRO A 22 20.98 21.30 18.66
N ASP A 23 20.77 22.60 18.81
CA ASP A 23 19.55 23.22 18.30
C ASP A 23 19.51 23.04 16.77
N PRO A 24 18.38 22.62 16.19
CA PRO A 24 18.26 22.48 14.75
C PRO A 24 18.40 23.84 14.07
N TYR A 25 19.00 23.86 12.87
CA TYR A 25 19.14 25.08 12.07
C TYR A 25 17.80 25.51 11.47
N GLU A 26 16.94 24.54 11.14
CA GLU A 26 15.62 24.79 10.59
C GLU A 26 14.63 23.66 10.98
N LEU A 27 13.35 23.96 10.86
CA LEU A 27 12.27 22.98 11.00
C LEU A 27 11.65 22.74 9.63
N VAL A 28 11.74 21.50 9.15
CA VAL A 28 11.19 21.11 7.87
C VAL A 28 9.85 20.41 8.09
N CYS A 29 8.83 20.82 7.33
CA CYS A 29 7.56 20.11 7.27
C CYS A 29 7.61 19.13 6.10
N ILE A 30 7.37 17.84 6.36
CA ILE A 30 7.26 16.81 5.31
C ILE A 30 5.88 16.19 5.34
N GLU A 31 5.32 15.93 4.16
CA GLU A 31 4.06 15.21 3.99
C GLU A 31 4.36 13.75 3.70
N VAL A 32 3.91 12.86 4.57
CA VAL A 32 4.18 11.42 4.44
C VAL A 32 2.95 10.58 4.75
N PRO A 33 2.78 9.42 4.08
CA PRO A 33 1.81 8.42 4.50
C PRO A 33 2.26 7.78 5.80
N LYS A 34 1.48 7.94 6.87
CA LYS A 34 1.71 7.31 8.17
C LYS A 34 0.71 6.18 8.39
N ILE A 35 1.24 5.01 8.73
CA ILE A 35 0.43 3.86 9.16
C ILE A 35 0.15 4.01 10.66
N PHE A 36 -1.13 4.03 11.03
CA PHE A 36 -1.59 4.18 12.42
C PHE A 36 -1.89 2.83 13.08
N ASP A 37 -2.37 1.87 12.31
CA ASP A 37 -2.62 0.52 12.75
C ASP A 37 -2.44 -0.45 11.58
N GLN A 38 -2.12 -1.70 11.90
CA GLN A 38 -2.02 -2.78 10.93
C GLN A 38 -2.52 -4.08 11.53
N CYS A 39 -3.27 -4.84 10.73
CA CYS A 39 -3.78 -6.15 11.10
C CYS A 39 -3.36 -7.17 10.05
N LEU A 40 -2.82 -8.30 10.50
CA LEU A 40 -2.50 -9.45 9.66
C LEU A 40 -3.64 -10.48 9.77
N ILE A 41 -4.21 -10.84 8.64
CA ILE A 41 -5.18 -11.93 8.50
C ILE A 41 -4.52 -13.03 7.67
N LYS A 42 -4.62 -14.27 8.13
CA LYS A 42 -4.12 -15.45 7.43
C LYS A 42 -5.29 -16.37 7.12
N ARG A 43 -5.40 -16.83 5.87
CA ARG A 43 -6.46 -17.73 5.42
C ARG A 43 -5.92 -18.83 4.51
N CYS A 44 -6.56 -19.98 4.56
CA CYS A 44 -6.38 -21.10 3.62
C CYS A 44 -7.76 -21.51 3.10
N LEU A 45 -7.96 -21.34 1.80
CA LEU A 45 -9.22 -21.58 1.12
C LEU A 45 -9.11 -22.84 0.27
N VAL A 46 -10.17 -23.64 0.28
CA VAL A 46 -10.25 -24.91 -0.44
C VAL A 46 -11.64 -25.11 -1.03
N TYR A 47 -11.74 -25.83 -2.15
CA TYR A 47 -13.01 -26.33 -2.67
C TYR A 47 -13.54 -27.50 -1.81
N ALA A 48 -13.65 -27.29 -0.50
CA ALA A 48 -14.16 -28.26 0.49
C ALA A 48 -14.52 -27.51 1.79
N PRO A 49 -15.14 -28.17 2.78
CA PRO A 49 -15.13 -27.67 4.15
C PRO A 49 -13.68 -27.52 4.61
N GLY A 50 -13.26 -26.28 4.91
CA GLY A 50 -11.89 -25.94 5.26
C GLY A 50 -11.74 -25.60 6.75
N PRO A 51 -10.49 -25.34 7.20
CA PRO A 51 -10.24 -24.84 8.55
C PRO A 51 -10.82 -23.43 8.77
N ASP A 52 -10.91 -22.62 7.72
CA ASP A 52 -11.34 -21.22 7.76
C ASP A 52 -12.81 -20.99 7.37
N THR A 53 -13.43 -21.94 6.65
CA THR A 53 -14.79 -21.83 6.14
C THR A 53 -15.60 -23.09 6.43
N ILE A 54 -16.80 -22.91 6.98
CA ILE A 54 -17.76 -24.01 7.21
C ILE A 54 -18.44 -24.42 5.89
N THR A 55 -18.27 -23.63 4.85
CA THR A 55 -18.88 -23.77 3.52
C THR A 55 -17.80 -23.99 2.46
N THR A 56 -18.12 -24.79 1.43
CA THR A 56 -17.24 -24.98 0.27
C THR A 56 -17.04 -23.68 -0.49
N ASP A 57 -15.80 -23.30 -0.72
CA ASP A 57 -15.45 -22.13 -1.52
C ASP A 57 -15.53 -22.48 -3.01
N ARG A 58 -16.76 -22.40 -3.54
CA ARG A 58 -17.08 -22.89 -4.88
C ARG A 58 -16.31 -22.19 -6.00
N GLU A 59 -15.92 -20.95 -5.77
CA GLU A 59 -15.14 -20.11 -6.68
C GLU A 59 -13.70 -20.63 -6.89
N LEU A 60 -13.25 -21.62 -6.11
CA LEU A 60 -11.95 -22.28 -6.27
C LEU A 60 -11.99 -23.53 -7.16
N ARG A 61 -13.11 -23.79 -7.82
CA ARG A 61 -13.24 -24.77 -8.90
C ARG A 61 -13.40 -24.03 -10.22
N SER A 62 -12.63 -24.43 -11.23
CA SER A 62 -12.75 -23.88 -12.60
C SER A 62 -14.12 -24.16 -13.23
N ASP A 63 -14.38 -23.52 -14.35
CA ASP A 63 -15.34 -24.03 -15.33
C ASP A 63 -14.85 -25.38 -15.93
N PRO A 64 -15.72 -26.17 -16.57
CA PRO A 64 -15.35 -27.43 -17.21
C PRO A 64 -14.21 -27.25 -18.22
N LEU A 65 -13.11 -27.97 -18.00
CA LEU A 65 -11.91 -27.91 -18.82
C LEU A 65 -11.95 -28.98 -19.93
N ILE A 66 -11.54 -28.60 -21.13
CA ILE A 66 -11.46 -29.51 -22.27
C ILE A 66 -10.13 -30.27 -22.22
N SER A 67 -10.18 -31.52 -21.78
CA SER A 67 -9.03 -32.43 -21.79
C SER A 67 -7.79 -31.84 -21.07
N PRO A 68 -7.88 -31.44 -19.78
CA PRO A 68 -6.71 -31.06 -19.01
C PRO A 68 -5.88 -32.30 -18.65
N ARG A 69 -4.56 -32.15 -18.59
CA ARG A 69 -3.60 -33.21 -18.27
C ARG A 69 -2.90 -32.98 -16.94
N SER A 70 -2.39 -31.79 -16.69
CA SER A 70 -1.67 -31.48 -15.45
C SER A 70 -1.70 -29.99 -15.11
N TYR A 71 -1.97 -29.66 -13.85
CA TYR A 71 -1.73 -28.34 -13.30
C TYR A 71 -0.23 -27.99 -13.32
N ILE A 72 0.10 -26.72 -13.56
CA ILE A 72 1.48 -26.23 -13.57
C ILE A 72 1.74 -25.31 -12.38
N ARG A 73 1.00 -24.21 -12.30
CA ARG A 73 1.18 -23.15 -11.30
C ARG A 73 0.05 -22.14 -11.36
N SER A 74 -0.05 -21.30 -10.34
CA SER A 74 -0.90 -20.12 -10.34
C SER A 74 -0.05 -18.86 -10.28
N ARG A 75 -0.51 -17.77 -10.91
CA ARG A 75 0.24 -16.51 -11.04
C ARG A 75 -0.69 -15.31 -11.11
N ASP A 76 -0.07 -14.13 -11.07
CA ASP A 76 -0.72 -12.84 -11.22
C ASP A 76 -1.83 -12.61 -10.18
N PHE A 77 -1.55 -13.02 -8.94
CA PHE A 77 -2.43 -12.78 -7.80
C PHE A 77 -2.63 -11.29 -7.57
N ASN A 78 -3.89 -10.88 -7.59
CA ASN A 78 -4.31 -9.52 -7.37
C ASN A 78 -5.41 -9.46 -6.31
N ILE A 79 -5.51 -8.31 -5.64
CA ILE A 79 -6.57 -8.03 -4.67
C ILE A 79 -7.21 -6.69 -5.01
N THR A 80 -8.53 -6.68 -5.06
CA THR A 80 -9.33 -5.46 -5.22
C THR A 80 -10.21 -5.28 -4.01
N LEU A 81 -10.06 -4.14 -3.35
CA LEU A 81 -10.97 -3.74 -2.27
C LEU A 81 -12.26 -3.22 -2.91
N ASN A 82 -13.38 -3.88 -2.64
CA ASN A 82 -14.68 -3.54 -3.22
C ASN A 82 -15.40 -2.49 -2.37
N SER A 83 -15.46 -2.72 -1.06
CA SER A 83 -16.07 -1.78 -0.12
C SER A 83 -15.59 -2.03 1.31
N ILE A 84 -15.74 -1.00 2.15
CA ILE A 84 -15.42 -1.06 3.58
C ILE A 84 -16.59 -0.49 4.37
N GLU A 85 -17.07 -1.26 5.33
CA GLU A 85 -18.01 -0.79 6.33
C GLU A 85 -17.26 -0.52 7.64
N LYS A 86 -17.46 0.68 8.20
CA LYS A 86 -16.82 1.11 9.44
C LYS A 86 -17.88 1.33 10.51
N TYR A 87 -17.76 0.65 11.64
CA TYR A 87 -18.67 0.80 12.77
C TYR A 87 -17.90 1.29 14.01
N PRO A 88 -18.20 2.47 14.56
CA PRO A 88 -17.54 2.95 15.78
C PRO A 88 -17.86 2.03 16.96
N LEU A 89 -16.85 1.72 17.77
CA LEU A 89 -17.06 0.93 18.98
C LEU A 89 -17.57 1.82 20.11
N ARG A 90 -18.63 1.37 20.80
CA ARG A 90 -19.21 2.09 21.95
C ARG A 90 -18.21 2.33 23.09
N SER A 91 -17.25 1.43 23.27
CA SER A 91 -16.25 1.51 24.34
C SER A 91 -15.14 2.52 24.07
N ASN A 92 -14.78 2.74 22.79
CA ASN A 92 -13.75 3.70 22.41
C ASN A 92 -13.99 4.18 20.96
N PRO A 93 -14.32 5.47 20.75
CA PRO A 93 -14.66 6.01 19.44
C PRO A 93 -13.49 5.98 18.44
N ASN A 94 -12.24 5.93 18.92
CA ASN A 94 -11.06 5.86 18.06
C ASN A 94 -10.83 4.46 17.48
N TYR A 95 -11.51 3.44 18.00
CA TYR A 95 -11.48 2.09 17.46
C TYR A 95 -12.79 1.81 16.73
N LYS A 96 -12.66 1.19 15.56
CA LYS A 96 -13.78 0.82 14.71
C LYS A 96 -13.75 -0.68 14.48
N LYS A 97 -14.93 -1.27 14.36
CA LYS A 97 -15.10 -2.57 13.72
C LYS A 97 -15.11 -2.32 12.22
N LEU A 98 -14.26 -3.02 11.49
CA LEU A 98 -14.22 -2.99 10.03
C LEU A 98 -14.85 -4.27 9.47
N VAL A 99 -15.66 -4.11 8.44
CA VAL A 99 -16.09 -5.20 7.57
C VAL A 99 -15.53 -4.88 6.18
N LEU A 100 -14.66 -5.76 5.70
CA LEU A 100 -13.93 -5.59 4.45
C LEU A 100 -14.56 -6.51 3.42
N HIS A 101 -14.99 -5.96 2.29
CA HIS A 101 -15.40 -6.73 1.13
C HIS A 101 -14.34 -6.57 0.04
N TYR A 102 -13.74 -7.67 -0.39
CA TYR A 102 -12.65 -7.66 -1.35
C TYR A 102 -12.71 -8.88 -2.27
N THR A 103 -12.11 -8.75 -3.45
CA THR A 103 -12.01 -9.82 -4.43
C THR A 103 -10.55 -10.17 -4.63
N ILE A 104 -10.26 -11.47 -4.67
CA ILE A 104 -8.97 -12.01 -5.05
C ILE A 104 -9.10 -12.56 -6.46
N SER A 105 -8.18 -12.21 -7.35
CA SER A 105 -8.14 -12.75 -8.71
C SER A 105 -6.76 -13.25 -9.07
N PHE A 106 -6.70 -14.32 -9.88
CA PHE A 106 -5.46 -14.92 -10.35
C PHE A 106 -5.68 -15.84 -11.55
N TYR A 107 -4.60 -16.27 -12.20
CA TYR A 107 -4.64 -17.25 -13.27
C TYR A 107 -4.00 -18.57 -12.82
N ALA A 108 -4.61 -19.70 -13.18
CA ALA A 108 -4.03 -21.03 -13.02
C ALA A 108 -3.64 -21.59 -14.39
N ASP A 109 -2.36 -21.87 -14.58
CA ASP A 109 -1.83 -22.48 -15.81
C ASP A 109 -1.92 -24.02 -15.71
N TYR A 110 -2.38 -24.67 -16.77
CA TYR A 110 -2.42 -26.13 -16.90
C TYR A 110 -2.01 -26.57 -18.32
N ILE A 111 -1.61 -27.83 -18.46
CA ILE A 111 -1.28 -28.44 -19.75
C ILE A 111 -2.48 -29.28 -20.20
N ASP A 112 -2.86 -29.16 -21.47
CA ASP A 112 -3.87 -30.04 -22.09
C ASP A 112 -3.26 -31.36 -22.60
N TYR A 113 -4.10 -32.31 -23.02
CA TYR A 113 -3.61 -33.59 -23.57
C TYR A 113 -2.76 -33.43 -24.85
N ASN A 114 -2.89 -32.32 -25.56
CA ASN A 114 -2.07 -32.00 -26.74
C ASN A 114 -0.70 -31.39 -26.36
N GLY A 115 -0.43 -31.20 -25.07
CA GLY A 115 0.80 -30.59 -24.57
C GLY A 115 0.83 -29.07 -24.70
N VAL A 116 -0.32 -28.43 -24.92
CA VAL A 116 -0.43 -26.98 -25.04
C VAL A 116 -0.74 -26.38 -23.67
N ASN A 117 -0.02 -25.30 -23.34
CA ASN A 117 -0.27 -24.54 -22.12
C ASN A 117 -1.58 -23.75 -22.26
N ARG A 118 -2.48 -23.94 -21.29
CA ARG A 118 -3.74 -23.24 -21.13
C ARG A 118 -3.74 -22.52 -19.78
N SER A 119 -4.64 -21.57 -19.64
CA SER A 119 -4.79 -20.79 -18.42
C SER A 119 -6.27 -20.59 -18.12
N GLU A 120 -6.63 -20.74 -16.86
CA GLU A 120 -7.97 -20.49 -16.34
C GLU A 120 -7.95 -19.31 -15.38
N PHE A 121 -8.99 -18.48 -15.40
CA PHE A 121 -9.10 -17.31 -14.55
C PHE A 121 -9.97 -17.59 -13.34
N TYR A 122 -9.49 -17.22 -12.16
CA TYR A 122 -10.22 -17.37 -10.90
C TYR A 122 -10.51 -16.00 -10.30
N GLU A 123 -11.72 -15.84 -9.78
CA GLU A 123 -12.16 -14.65 -9.07
C GLU A 123 -12.97 -15.06 -7.84
N ILE A 124 -12.50 -14.68 -6.65
CA ILE A 124 -13.04 -15.12 -5.37
C ILE A 124 -13.45 -13.91 -4.54
N ASN A 125 -14.71 -13.86 -4.12
CA ASN A 125 -15.25 -12.76 -3.32
C ASN A 125 -15.21 -13.09 -1.84
N ARG A 126 -14.62 -12.20 -1.04
CA ARG A 126 -14.41 -12.42 0.39
C ARG A 126 -14.90 -11.27 1.24
N THR A 127 -15.29 -11.65 2.44
CA THR A 127 -15.67 -10.73 3.50
C THR A 127 -14.96 -11.12 4.79
N ASP A 128 -14.15 -10.21 5.34
CA ASP A 128 -13.51 -10.39 6.64
C ASP A 128 -13.94 -9.27 7.60
N THR A 129 -14.00 -9.61 8.89
CA THR A 129 -14.37 -8.68 9.95
C THR A 129 -13.22 -8.51 10.93
N ILE A 130 -12.79 -7.26 11.13
CA ILE A 130 -11.84 -6.88 12.17
C ILE A 130 -12.62 -6.18 13.28
N TYR A 131 -12.74 -6.81 14.45
CA TYR A 131 -13.60 -6.31 15.52
C TYR A 131 -13.09 -5.05 16.20
N LYS A 132 -11.77 -4.85 16.24
CA LYS A 132 -11.13 -3.73 16.93
C LYS A 132 -9.92 -3.29 16.13
N PHE A 133 -10.08 -2.19 15.41
CA PHE A 133 -9.03 -1.60 14.57
C PHE A 133 -8.93 -0.11 14.87
N TYR A 134 -7.73 0.38 15.12
CA TYR A 134 -7.51 1.80 15.36
C TYR A 134 -7.50 2.56 14.04
N CYS A 135 -8.55 3.34 13.82
CA CYS A 135 -8.78 4.06 12.57
C CYS A 135 -9.29 5.47 12.91
N PRO A 136 -8.37 6.42 13.17
CA PRO A 136 -8.75 7.80 13.47
C PRO A 136 -9.55 8.42 12.32
N ASP A 137 -10.42 9.37 12.65
CA ASP A 137 -11.23 10.09 11.65
C ASP A 137 -10.36 11.00 10.78
N SER A 138 -10.79 11.21 9.54
CA SER A 138 -10.09 11.97 8.50
C SER A 138 -9.92 13.48 8.77
N ILE A 139 -10.24 13.95 9.97
CA ILE A 139 -10.04 15.37 10.37
C ILE A 139 -8.56 15.78 10.19
N ALA A 140 -7.63 14.82 10.29
CA ALA A 140 -6.21 15.04 9.99
C ALA A 140 -5.87 15.28 8.50
N GLN A 141 -6.73 14.90 7.55
CA GLN A 141 -6.50 15.11 6.11
C GLN A 141 -6.95 16.51 5.64
N ILE A 142 -7.90 17.14 6.34
CA ILE A 142 -8.47 18.45 5.98
C ILE A 142 -7.42 19.59 6.06
N SER A 143 -6.37 19.42 6.87
CA SER A 143 -5.28 20.40 6.95
C SER A 143 -4.23 20.25 5.84
N ALA A 144 -4.17 19.10 5.15
CA ALA A 144 -3.17 18.82 4.11
C ALA A 144 -3.70 19.06 2.69
N TYR A 145 -4.99 18.78 2.44
CA TYR A 145 -5.62 19.04 1.15
C TYR A 145 -6.66 20.16 1.30
N GLY A 146 -6.43 21.27 0.60
CA GLY A 146 -7.40 22.37 0.51
C GLY A 146 -8.79 21.87 0.11
N ALA A 147 -9.82 22.56 0.61
CA ALA A 147 -11.23 22.18 0.76
C ALA A 147 -12.03 21.77 -0.51
N ASN A 148 -11.50 20.90 -1.38
CA ASN A 148 -12.10 20.58 -2.68
C ASN A 148 -12.37 19.09 -2.93
N SER A 149 -12.12 18.18 -1.98
CA SER A 149 -12.47 16.75 -2.11
C SER A 149 -13.74 16.42 -1.31
N SER A 150 -14.66 15.70 -1.93
CA SER A 150 -15.90 15.26 -1.28
C SER A 150 -15.58 14.32 -0.11
N ALA A 151 -16.29 14.46 1.01
CA ALA A 151 -16.02 13.70 2.24
C ALA A 151 -16.13 12.16 2.07
N GLN A 152 -16.79 11.69 1.00
CA GLN A 152 -16.98 10.26 0.72
C GLN A 152 -15.76 9.62 0.04
N ASP A 153 -15.00 10.35 -0.79
CA ASP A 153 -13.78 9.84 -1.45
C ASP A 153 -12.57 9.78 -0.49
N LEU A 154 -12.54 10.65 0.51
CA LEU A 154 -11.45 10.72 1.48
C LEU A 154 -11.44 9.51 2.43
N ASP A 155 -12.61 8.94 2.72
CA ASP A 155 -12.78 7.86 3.70
C ASP A 155 -12.34 6.48 3.18
N ALA A 156 -12.45 6.24 1.87
CA ALA A 156 -11.94 5.04 1.22
C ALA A 156 -10.40 5.05 1.10
N SER A 157 -9.76 6.22 1.12
CA SER A 157 -8.30 6.34 1.01
C SER A 157 -7.53 5.91 2.27
N ILE A 158 -8.22 5.76 3.40
CA ILE A 158 -7.59 5.54 4.71
C ILE A 158 -7.17 4.08 4.92
N VAL A 159 -7.91 3.13 4.36
CA VAL A 159 -7.65 1.71 4.59
C VAL A 159 -7.09 1.08 3.33
N LYS A 160 -5.86 0.58 3.41
CA LYS A 160 -5.18 -0.12 2.31
C LYS A 160 -5.08 -1.60 2.61
N LEU A 161 -5.22 -2.41 1.56
CA LEU A 161 -5.01 -3.84 1.59
C LEU A 161 -3.72 -4.17 0.85
N GLU A 162 -2.87 -4.97 1.47
CA GLU A 162 -1.73 -5.62 0.82
C GLU A 162 -1.89 -7.12 0.99
N MET A 163 -1.66 -7.88 -0.08
CA MET A 163 -1.83 -9.33 -0.08
C MET A 163 -0.57 -10.02 -0.56
N VAL A 164 -0.21 -11.10 0.11
CA VAL A 164 0.74 -12.10 -0.38
C VAL A 164 -0.01 -13.42 -0.46
N ALA A 165 -0.20 -13.94 -1.66
CA ALA A 165 -0.96 -15.17 -1.92
C ALA A 165 -0.10 -16.20 -2.66
N GLU A 166 -0.44 -17.47 -2.43
CA GLU A 166 0.20 -18.63 -3.04
C GLU A 166 -0.85 -19.72 -3.27
N ALA A 167 -0.83 -20.34 -4.46
CA ALA A 167 -1.57 -21.58 -4.68
C ALA A 167 -0.76 -22.72 -4.07
N LEU A 168 -1.28 -23.29 -2.99
CA LEU A 168 -0.62 -24.36 -2.23
C LEU A 168 -0.75 -25.71 -2.93
N ASP A 169 -1.85 -25.90 -3.67
CA ASP A 169 -2.12 -27.11 -4.44
C ASP A 169 -3.10 -26.85 -5.59
N GLY A 170 -3.09 -27.73 -6.60
CA GLY A 170 -3.99 -27.71 -7.74
C GLY A 170 -4.32 -29.12 -8.22
N GLU A 171 -5.56 -29.57 -7.98
CA GLU A 171 -6.01 -30.92 -8.28
C GLU A 171 -6.97 -30.94 -9.47
N LEU A 172 -6.76 -31.87 -10.41
CA LEU A 172 -7.68 -32.12 -11.50
C LEU A 172 -8.70 -33.20 -11.10
N ASN A 173 -9.96 -32.82 -11.02
CA ASN A 173 -11.05 -33.68 -10.58
C ASN A 173 -12.05 -33.94 -11.71
N GLN A 174 -12.35 -35.21 -11.97
CA GLN A 174 -13.32 -35.60 -12.98
C GLN A 174 -14.68 -35.86 -12.33
N VAL A 175 -15.73 -35.17 -12.79
CA VAL A 175 -17.10 -35.28 -12.30
C VAL A 175 -18.03 -35.31 -13.52
N ASP A 176 -18.86 -36.34 -13.63
CA ASP A 176 -19.87 -36.48 -14.70
C ASP A 176 -19.34 -36.24 -16.14
N ASP A 177 -18.21 -36.89 -16.46
CA ASP A 177 -17.46 -36.77 -17.74
C ASP A 177 -16.82 -35.39 -18.02
N GLU A 178 -16.99 -34.41 -17.14
CA GLU A 178 -16.30 -33.13 -17.18
C GLU A 178 -15.10 -33.13 -16.23
N CYS A 179 -14.05 -32.37 -16.59
CA CYS A 179 -12.87 -32.24 -15.74
C CYS A 179 -12.76 -30.81 -15.22
N TYR A 180 -12.49 -30.69 -13.93
CA TYR A 180 -12.41 -29.45 -13.20
C TYR A 180 -11.02 -29.31 -12.58
N LEU A 181 -10.55 -28.09 -12.43
CA LEU A 181 -9.34 -27.77 -11.66
C LEU A 181 -9.77 -27.13 -10.34
N ASP A 182 -9.41 -27.78 -9.24
CA ASP A 182 -9.65 -27.29 -7.89
C ASP A 182 -8.34 -26.72 -7.33
N ILE A 183 -8.37 -25.47 -6.89
CA ILE A 183 -7.19 -24.77 -6.36
C ILE A 183 -7.28 -24.64 -4.84
N THR A 184 -6.20 -25.00 -4.14
CA THR A 184 -6.01 -24.65 -2.73
C THR A 184 -5.24 -23.35 -2.64
N LEU A 185 -5.88 -22.30 -2.10
CA LEU A 185 -5.33 -20.95 -2.04
C LEU A 185 -4.96 -20.55 -0.61
N GLY A 186 -3.69 -20.29 -0.36
CA GLY A 186 -3.20 -19.71 0.89
C GLY A 186 -2.88 -18.23 0.70
N TYR A 187 -3.31 -17.36 1.63
CA TYR A 187 -2.91 -15.95 1.58
C TYR A 187 -2.77 -15.28 2.95
N PHE A 188 -1.93 -14.26 2.95
CA PHE A 188 -1.77 -13.29 4.01
C PHE A 188 -2.32 -11.95 3.53
N LEU A 189 -3.26 -11.40 4.27
CA LEU A 189 -3.84 -10.09 4.03
C LEU A 189 -3.39 -9.12 5.14
N ILE A 190 -2.69 -8.07 4.75
CA ILE A 190 -2.26 -6.99 5.63
C ILE A 190 -3.20 -5.81 5.42
N VAL A 191 -3.99 -5.50 6.44
CA VAL A 191 -4.91 -4.37 6.45
C VAL A 191 -4.25 -3.22 7.17
N LYS A 192 -4.04 -2.09 6.49
CA LYS A 192 -3.35 -0.91 7.03
C LYS A 192 -4.31 0.27 7.13
N CYS A 193 -4.26 0.98 8.26
CA CYS A 193 -4.83 2.32 8.36
C CYS A 193 -3.73 3.33 8.04
N GLU A 194 -3.76 3.94 6.86
CA GLU A 194 -2.81 4.92 6.37
C GLU A 194 -3.48 6.30 6.25
N LEU A 195 -2.87 7.34 6.81
CA LEU A 195 -3.26 8.72 6.53
C LEU A 195 -2.02 9.52 6.12
N HIS A 196 -2.20 10.44 5.18
CA HIS A 196 -1.19 11.45 4.92
C HIS A 196 -1.17 12.44 6.08
N VAL A 197 0.02 12.62 6.67
CA VAL A 197 0.24 13.52 7.80
C VAL A 197 1.40 14.45 7.50
N GLN A 198 1.38 15.61 8.15
CA GLN A 198 2.51 16.52 8.19
C GLN A 198 3.39 16.17 9.41
N LEU A 199 4.66 15.88 9.17
CA LEU A 199 5.66 15.70 10.21
C LEU A 199 6.59 16.90 10.25
N LEU A 200 6.79 17.45 11.44
CA LEU A 200 7.79 18.48 11.69
C LEU A 200 9.10 17.81 12.09
N VAL A 201 10.10 17.90 11.23
CA VAL A 201 11.40 17.26 11.41
C VAL A 201 12.48 18.32 11.67
N PRO A 202 13.26 18.21 12.76
CA PRO A 202 14.41 19.08 12.98
C PRO A 202 15.50 18.76 11.96
N ALA A 203 15.89 19.74 11.16
CA ALA A 203 16.99 19.62 10.20
C ALA A 203 18.22 20.39 10.68
N TYR A 204 19.39 19.79 10.45
CA TYR A 204 20.68 20.26 10.96
C TYR A 204 21.53 20.91 9.87
N GLY A 205 20.87 21.44 8.83
CA GLY A 205 21.52 22.04 7.67
C GLY A 205 22.14 20.98 6.77
N TYR A 206 21.67 20.92 5.53
CA TYR A 206 22.44 20.33 4.43
C TYR A 206 22.26 21.24 3.22
N CYS A 207 23.39 21.76 2.73
CA CYS A 207 23.51 22.87 1.78
C CYS A 207 23.20 24.25 2.44
N PRO A 208 24.20 25.09 2.74
CA PRO A 208 23.91 26.49 3.01
C PRO A 208 23.25 27.08 1.76
N VAL A 209 22.14 27.79 1.94
CA VAL A 209 21.60 28.64 0.86
C VAL A 209 22.72 29.61 0.50
N PRO A 210 23.24 29.62 -0.74
CA PRO A 210 24.21 30.62 -1.15
C PRO A 210 23.61 32.01 -0.87
N GLU A 211 24.36 32.89 -0.23
CA GLU A 211 23.91 34.25 0.13
C GLU A 211 23.43 35.07 -1.10
N GLU A 212 23.73 34.59 -2.30
CA GLU A 212 23.52 35.27 -3.58
C GLU A 212 22.07 35.22 -4.11
N PHE A 213 21.15 34.41 -3.56
CA PHE A 213 19.83 34.20 -4.18
C PHE A 213 18.62 34.85 -3.50
N CYS A 214 18.82 35.63 -2.44
CA CYS A 214 17.74 36.42 -1.86
C CYS A 214 17.86 37.89 -2.28
N CYS A 215 17.10 38.24 -3.33
CA CYS A 215 16.74 39.63 -3.66
C CYS A 215 17.80 40.49 -4.37
N GLN A 216 18.75 39.90 -5.10
CA GLN A 216 19.42 40.65 -6.16
C GLN A 216 18.59 40.51 -7.43
N GLU A 217 17.87 41.57 -7.81
CA GLU A 217 17.54 41.76 -9.21
C GLU A 217 18.88 41.77 -9.94
N GLU A 218 19.23 40.71 -10.65
CA GLU A 218 20.32 40.78 -11.62
C GLU A 218 19.96 41.96 -12.54
N GLU A 219 20.73 43.05 -12.45
CA GLU A 219 20.56 44.16 -13.38
C GLU A 219 20.57 43.55 -14.78
N PRO A 220 19.54 43.80 -15.61
CA PRO A 220 19.43 43.14 -16.90
C PRO A 220 20.73 43.38 -17.67
N GLU A 221 21.43 42.28 -18.02
CA GLU A 221 22.68 42.36 -18.75
C GLU A 221 22.52 43.30 -19.94
N GLU A 222 23.47 44.24 -20.08
CA GLU A 222 23.46 45.27 -21.10
C GLU A 222 23.21 44.64 -22.49
N SER A 223 22.23 45.16 -23.25
CA SER A 223 21.80 44.49 -24.47
C SER A 223 22.99 44.23 -25.42
N PRO A 224 23.07 43.06 -26.08
CA PRO A 224 24.21 42.69 -26.92
C PRO A 224 24.55 43.74 -27.99
N CYS A 225 23.55 44.48 -28.46
CA CYS A 225 23.70 45.57 -29.43
C CYS A 225 24.46 46.77 -28.86
N VAL A 226 24.24 47.14 -27.60
CA VAL A 226 24.94 48.25 -26.92
C VAL A 226 26.40 47.85 -26.68
N ARG A 227 26.65 46.61 -26.24
CA ARG A 227 28.01 46.05 -26.12
C ARG A 227 28.77 46.06 -27.44
N PHE A 228 28.11 45.72 -28.54
CA PHE A 228 28.74 45.74 -29.87
C PHE A 228 29.08 47.17 -30.32
N TRP A 229 28.21 48.15 -30.03
CA TRP A 229 28.41 49.54 -30.44
C TRP A 229 29.46 50.28 -29.63
N ASN A 230 29.65 49.90 -28.37
CA ASN A 230 30.68 50.44 -27.50
C ASN A 230 32.03 49.73 -27.64
N ALA A 231 32.09 48.63 -28.40
CA ALA A 231 33.35 47.93 -28.64
C ALA A 231 34.27 48.78 -29.54
N PRO A 232 35.58 48.87 -29.25
CA PRO A 232 36.51 49.56 -30.13
C PRO A 232 36.55 48.86 -31.49
N THR A 233 36.71 49.63 -32.56
CA THR A 233 36.87 49.07 -33.91
C THR A 233 38.08 48.12 -33.95
N PRO A 234 37.94 46.94 -34.57
CA PRO A 234 39.05 46.01 -34.71
C PRO A 234 40.24 46.69 -35.41
N GLN A 235 41.46 46.44 -34.93
CA GLN A 235 42.69 46.82 -35.63
C GLN A 235 43.03 45.81 -36.72
#